data_AF-A0A841EGJ1-F1
#
_entry.id   AF-A0A841EGJ1-F1
#
_cell.length_a   1.000
_cell.length_b   1.000
_cell.length_c   1.000
_cell.angle_alpha   90.00
_cell.angle_beta   90.00
_cell.angle_gamma   90.00
#
_symmetry.space_group_name_H-M   'P 1'
#
loop_
_entity.id
_entity.type
_entity.pdbx_description
1 polymer ?
#
loop_
_entity_poly.entity_id
_entity_poly.type
_entity_poly.pdbx_seq_one_letter_code
_entity_poly.pdbx_strand_id
1 'polypeptide(L)'
;MVTDNGACYRSQVFSRLVGRRTKHRRTRPFTPRHNGKAERYQRIMAEEVLYARPYGSESERAAALATWNIHDNYHRPHSAAGGRPRASRLHAAVTNVQASYN
;
A
#
# COMPACT_ATOMS: atom_id res chain seq x y z
N MET A 1 -7.99 11.19 1.78
CA MET A 1 -7.15 10.32 0.95
C MET A 1 -6.30 11.17 0.01
N VAL A 2 -5.01 10.88 -0.11
CA VAL A 2 -4.09 11.57 -1.04
C VAL A 2 -3.63 10.58 -2.12
N THR A 3 -3.65 10.98 -3.37
CA THR A 3 -3.12 10.20 -4.51
C THR A 3 -2.26 11.07 -5.41
N ASP A 4 -1.60 10.46 -6.39
CA ASP A 4 -1.00 11.18 -7.49
C ASP A 4 -2.05 11.66 -8.53
N ASN A 5 -1.53 12.18 -9.65
CA ASN A 5 -2.32 12.69 -10.76
C ASN A 5 -2.59 11.66 -11.87
N GLY A 6 -2.37 10.37 -11.60
CA GLY A 6 -2.69 9.28 -12.52
C GLY A 6 -4.13 9.33 -13.00
N ALA A 7 -4.35 8.95 -14.26
CA ALA A 7 -5.66 9.08 -14.91
C ALA A 7 -6.79 8.37 -14.13
N CYS A 8 -6.49 7.21 -13.52
CA CYS A 8 -7.42 6.46 -12.68
C CYS A 8 -7.99 7.31 -11.52
N TYR A 9 -7.14 8.08 -10.83
CA TYR A 9 -7.53 8.93 -9.70
C TYR A 9 -8.17 10.25 -10.13
N ARG A 10 -8.13 10.59 -11.42
CA ARG A 10 -8.85 11.74 -12.00
C ARG A 10 -10.23 11.38 -12.50
N SER A 11 -10.56 10.09 -12.59
CA SER A 11 -11.81 9.61 -13.17
C SER A 11 -13.03 9.95 -12.31
N GLN A 12 -14.17 10.16 -12.95
CA GLN A 12 -15.45 10.37 -12.26
C GLN A 12 -15.92 9.12 -11.52
N VAL A 13 -15.57 7.92 -12.01
CA VAL A 13 -15.89 6.65 -11.35
C VAL A 13 -15.18 6.57 -10.01
N PHE A 14 -13.87 6.87 -9.99
CA PHE A 14 -13.10 6.91 -8.74
C PHE A 14 -13.66 7.94 -7.76
N SER A 15 -13.98 9.15 -8.23
CA SER A 15 -14.60 10.20 -7.39
C SER A 15 -15.91 9.74 -6.74
N ARG A 16 -16.75 9.01 -7.49
CA ARG A 16 -18.00 8.42 -6.96
C ARG A 16 -17.74 7.36 -5.90
N LEU A 17 -16.75 6.48 -6.11
CA LEU A 17 -16.39 5.42 -5.15
C LEU A 17 -15.84 5.97 -3.83
N VAL A 18 -14.99 7.00 -3.88
CA VAL A 18 -14.48 7.66 -2.67
C VAL A 18 -15.60 8.31 -1.86
N GLY A 19 -16.65 8.77 -2.55
CA GLY A 19 -17.85 9.32 -1.95
C GLY A 19 -17.62 10.66 -1.25
N ARG A 20 -18.68 11.19 -0.62
CA ARG A 20 -18.68 12.53 -0.02
C ARG A 20 -18.04 12.60 1.38
N ARG A 21 -17.91 11.46 2.06
CA ARG A 21 -17.35 11.39 3.42
C ARG A 21 -15.82 11.43 3.45
N THR A 22 -15.17 11.17 2.32
CA THR A 22 -13.71 11.16 2.20
C THR A 22 -13.23 12.28 1.31
N LYS A 23 -12.42 13.19 1.86
CA LYS A 23 -11.77 14.24 1.07
C LYS A 23 -10.64 13.65 0.23
N HIS A 24 -10.79 13.63 -1.09
CA HIS A 24 -9.72 13.28 -2.02
C HIS A 24 -8.86 14.51 -2.35
N ARG A 25 -7.54 14.37 -2.19
CA ARG A 25 -6.54 15.38 -2.57
C ARG A 25 -5.55 14.72 -3.53
N ARG A 26 -5.12 15.46 -4.55
CA ARG A 26 -4.04 15.03 -5.45
C ARG A 26 -2.76 15.75 -5.09
N THR A 27 -1.61 15.08 -5.25
CA THR A 27 -0.30 15.71 -5.10
C THR A 27 -0.14 16.84 -6.12
N ARG A 28 0.68 17.84 -5.79
CA ARG A 28 0.98 18.93 -6.73
C ARG A 28 1.68 18.34 -7.97
N PRO A 29 1.35 18.77 -9.20
CA PRO A 29 2.09 18.33 -10.39
C PRO A 29 3.60 18.48 -10.21
N PHE A 30 4.36 17.51 -10.73
CA PHE A 30 5.83 17.48 -10.67
C PHE A 30 6.42 17.47 -9.25
N THR A 31 5.72 16.85 -8.28
CA THR A 31 6.25 16.68 -6.91
C THR A 31 6.29 15.22 -6.45
N PRO A 32 7.10 14.36 -7.12
CA PRO A 32 7.16 12.92 -6.86
C PRO A 32 7.51 12.58 -5.41
N ARG A 33 8.25 13.44 -4.70
CA ARG A 33 8.58 13.29 -3.27
C ARG A 33 7.38 13.01 -2.35
N HIS A 34 6.18 13.47 -2.71
CA HIS A 34 4.97 13.21 -1.92
C HIS A 34 4.48 11.76 -2.02
N ASN A 35 4.88 11.03 -3.06
CA ASN A 35 4.56 9.62 -3.26
C ASN A 35 5.61 8.68 -2.65
N GLY A 36 6.75 9.20 -2.20
CA GLY A 36 7.90 8.39 -1.79
C GLY A 36 7.59 7.31 -0.74
N LYS A 37 6.58 7.53 0.13
CA LYS A 37 6.13 6.49 1.07
C LYS A 37 5.48 5.30 0.35
N ALA A 38 4.60 5.55 -0.62
CA ALA A 38 3.94 4.51 -1.39
C ALA A 38 4.92 3.80 -2.31
N GLU A 39 5.78 4.57 -2.99
CA GLU A 39 6.84 4.05 -3.86
C GLU A 39 7.82 3.17 -3.09
N ARG A 40 8.28 3.59 -1.90
CA ARG A 40 9.16 2.77 -1.06
C ARG A 40 8.48 1.47 -0.61
N TYR A 41 7.19 1.51 -0.27
CA TYR A 41 6.44 0.30 0.09
C TYR A 41 6.34 -0.68 -1.08
N GLN A 42 5.95 -0.20 -2.27
CA GLN A 42 5.86 -1.01 -3.48
C GLN A 42 7.21 -1.60 -3.88
N ARG A 43 8.28 -0.81 -3.77
CA ARG A 43 9.63 -1.29 -4.08
C ARG A 43 10.09 -2.41 -3.15
N ILE A 44 9.92 -2.25 -1.82
CA ILE A 44 10.27 -3.30 -0.85
C ILE A 44 9.43 -4.57 -1.09
N MET A 45 8.13 -4.43 -1.34
CA MET A 45 7.26 -5.57 -1.69
C MET A 45 7.77 -6.31 -2.93
N ALA A 46 8.16 -5.56 -3.97
CA ALA A 46 8.66 -6.14 -5.20
C ALA A 46 9.98 -6.90 -4.96
N GLU A 47 10.93 -6.27 -4.27
CA GLU A 47 12.25 -6.82 -3.96
C GLU A 47 12.16 -8.05 -3.05
N GLU A 48 11.32 -8.01 -2.00
CA GLU A 48 11.29 -9.03 -0.95
C GLU A 48 10.28 -10.17 -1.20
N VAL A 49 9.30 -9.96 -2.08
CA VAL A 49 8.25 -10.97 -2.35
C VAL A 49 8.15 -11.28 -3.82
N LEU A 50 7.83 -10.29 -4.66
CA LEU A 50 7.43 -10.55 -6.04
C LEU A 50 8.58 -11.11 -6.87
N TYR A 51 9.79 -10.62 -6.62
CA TYR A 51 11.00 -10.99 -7.36
C TYR A 51 12.04 -11.72 -6.51
N ALA A 52 11.72 -12.02 -5.25
CA ALA A 52 12.64 -12.73 -4.36
C ALA A 52 12.85 -14.21 -4.77
N ARG A 53 11.86 -14.83 -5.41
CA ARG A 53 11.90 -16.23 -5.87
C ARG A 53 10.89 -16.50 -6.98
N PRO A 54 11.07 -17.54 -7.80
CA PRO A 54 10.01 -18.05 -8.67
C PRO A 54 8.86 -18.65 -7.83
N TYR A 55 7.63 -18.55 -8.34
CA TYR A 55 6.44 -19.15 -7.76
C TYR A 55 5.85 -20.17 -8.75
N GLY A 56 5.32 -21.28 -8.24
CA GLY A 56 4.69 -22.31 -9.06
C GLY A 56 3.27 -21.94 -9.51
N SER A 57 2.63 -20.96 -8.86
CA SER A 57 1.31 -20.45 -9.23
C SER A 57 1.06 -19.03 -8.73
N GLU A 58 0.05 -18.37 -9.30
CA GLU A 58 -0.41 -17.07 -8.81
C GLU A 58 -0.98 -17.15 -7.39
N SER A 59 -1.69 -18.23 -7.05
CA SER A 59 -2.24 -18.46 -5.72
C SER A 59 -1.14 -18.55 -4.65
N GLU A 60 -0.03 -19.22 -4.98
CA GLU A 60 1.14 -19.27 -4.11
C GLU A 60 1.76 -17.88 -3.92
N ARG A 61 1.92 -17.12 -5.00
CA ARG A 61 2.45 -15.74 -4.96
C ARG A 61 1.55 -14.81 -4.12
N ALA A 62 0.24 -14.94 -4.28
CA ALA A 62 -0.75 -14.17 -3.51
C ALA A 62 -0.70 -14.53 -2.00
N ALA A 63 -0.56 -15.80 -1.65
CA ALA A 63 -0.42 -16.25 -0.26
C ALA A 63 0.89 -15.73 0.38
N ALA A 64 2.00 -15.76 -0.36
CA ALA A 64 3.26 -15.18 0.09
C ALA A 64 3.14 -13.66 0.30
N LEU A 65 2.46 -12.97 -0.61
CA LEU A 65 2.20 -11.53 -0.49
C LEU A 65 1.33 -11.18 0.73
N ALA A 66 0.28 -11.97 1.00
CA ALA A 66 -0.56 -11.80 2.17
C ALA A 66 0.25 -11.96 3.47
N THR A 67 1.09 -12.99 3.55
CA THR A 67 1.99 -13.23 4.69
C THR A 67 2.97 -12.07 4.87
N TRP A 68 3.61 -11.63 3.78
CA TRP A 68 4.54 -10.51 3.83
C TRP A 68 3.88 -9.19 4.27
N ASN A 69 2.64 -8.93 3.84
CA ASN A 69 1.91 -7.72 4.23
C ASN A 69 1.70 -7.65 5.75
N ILE A 70 1.34 -8.78 6.38
CA ILE A 70 1.24 -8.87 7.84
C ILE A 70 2.61 -8.61 8.46
N HIS A 71 3.67 -9.22 7.91
CA HIS A 71 5.03 -9.01 8.40
C HIS A 71 5.48 -7.53 8.32
N ASP A 72 5.35 -6.84 7.17
CA ASP A 72 5.76 -5.43 7.03
C ASP A 72 5.04 -4.50 8.02
N ASN A 73 3.74 -4.76 8.25
CA ASN A 73 2.92 -3.89 9.08
C ASN A 73 3.03 -4.18 10.58
N TYR A 74 3.07 -5.46 10.98
CA TYR A 74 2.90 -5.88 12.38
C TYR A 74 4.16 -6.44 13.04
N HIS A 75 5.18 -6.85 12.27
CA HIS A 75 6.37 -7.49 12.83
C HIS A 75 7.67 -6.78 12.48
N ARG A 76 7.78 -6.21 11.27
CA ARG A 76 9.00 -5.55 10.80
C ARG A 76 9.33 -4.32 11.65
N PRO A 77 10.53 -4.21 12.24
CA PRO A 77 10.97 -2.98 12.90
C PRO A 77 11.24 -1.88 11.86
N HIS A 78 10.71 -0.67 12.09
CA HIS A 78 10.98 0.49 11.23
C HIS A 78 11.74 1.56 12.02
N SER A 79 12.88 2.04 11.49
CA SER A 79 13.68 3.11 12.13
C SER A 79 12.87 4.39 12.32
N ALA A 80 12.07 4.76 11.31
CA ALA A 80 11.15 5.88 11.38
C ALA A 80 10.09 5.74 12.50
N ALA A 81 9.92 4.55 13.08
CA ALA A 81 9.05 4.21 14.19
C ALA A 81 9.80 3.76 15.45
N GLY A 82 11.07 4.16 15.61
CA GLY A 82 11.86 3.85 16.81
C GLY A 82 12.13 2.36 16.98
N GLY A 83 12.27 1.63 15.86
CA GLY A 83 12.48 0.17 15.88
C GLY A 83 11.20 -0.63 16.11
N ARG A 84 10.03 0.00 16.16
CA ARG A 84 8.74 -0.68 16.32
C ARG A 84 8.06 -0.93 14.96
N PRO A 85 7.12 -1.88 14.88
CA PRO A 85 6.29 -2.09 13.69
C PRO A 85 5.42 -0.90 13.35
N ARG A 86 5.07 -0.73 12.06
CA ARG A 86 4.24 0.39 11.59
C ARG A 86 2.87 0.42 12.29
N ALA A 87 2.28 -0.75 12.50
CA ALA A 87 1.00 -0.89 13.18
C ALA A 87 1.01 -0.39 14.63
N SER A 88 2.18 -0.33 15.29
CA SER A 88 2.29 0.20 16.67
C SER A 88 1.90 1.68 16.80
N ARG A 89 1.77 2.40 15.68
CA ARG A 89 1.33 3.80 15.61
C ARG A 89 -0.15 3.97 15.30
N LEU A 90 -0.87 2.87 15.05
CA LEU A 90 -2.29 2.90 14.75
C LEU A 90 -3.09 2.68 16.04
N HIS A 91 -4.22 3.39 16.17
CA HIS A 91 -5.16 3.20 17.30
C HIS A 91 -6.02 1.94 17.13
N ALA A 92 -6.15 1.41 15.91
CA ALA A 92 -6.89 0.21 15.59
C ALA A 92 -6.08 -0.66 14.62
N ALA A 93 -6.22 -1.98 14.74
CA ALA A 93 -5.64 -2.91 13.79
C ALA A 93 -6.34 -2.80 12.43
N VAL A 94 -5.55 -2.82 11.37
CA VAL A 94 -5.99 -2.81 9.97
C VAL A 94 -5.22 -3.89 9.21
N THR A 95 -5.90 -4.95 8.78
CA THR A 95 -5.35 -6.06 7.96
C THR A 95 -6.13 -6.27 6.66
N ASN A 96 -7.11 -5.42 6.40
CA ASN A 96 -8.22 -5.64 5.48
C ASN A 96 -8.08 -4.93 4.13
N VAL A 97 -6.84 -4.82 3.60
CA VAL A 97 -6.67 -4.44 2.19
C VAL A 97 -6.71 -5.70 1.34
N GLN A 98 -7.91 -6.26 1.14
CA GLN A 98 -8.15 -7.28 0.12
C GLN A 98 -8.40 -6.60 -1.23
N ALA A 99 -7.88 -7.20 -2.31
CA ALA A 99 -8.20 -6.78 -3.66
C ALA A 99 -9.68 -7.05 -3.94
N SER A 100 -10.43 -6.04 -4.39
CA SER A 100 -11.87 -6.11 -4.60
C SER A 100 -12.26 -6.76 -5.95
N TYR A 101 -11.52 -7.74 -6.43
CA TYR A 101 -11.85 -8.45 -7.66
C TYR A 101 -12.40 -9.83 -7.30
N ASN A 102 -13.69 -10.02 -7.56
CA ASN A 102 -14.34 -11.33 -7.66
C ASN A 102 -13.99 -11.97 -9.00
#